data_AF-A0A938JWS6-F1
#
_entry.id   AF-A0A938JWS6-F1
#
_cell.length_a   1.000
_cell.length_b   1.000
_cell.length_c   1.000
_cell.angle_alpha   90.00
_cell.angle_beta   90.00
_cell.angle_gamma   90.00
#
_symmetry.space_group_name_H-M   'P 1'
#
loop_
_entity.id
_entity.type
_entity.pdbx_description
1 polymer ?
#
loop_
_entity_poly.entity_id
_entity_poly.type
_entity_poly.pdbx_seq_one_letter_code
_entity_poly.pdbx_strand_id
1 'polypeptide(L)'
;MATILAHITVKPGKEREFEDLAERLVKATHDNEKRVIRYEYWRGAEPNTYYGLLAFEDYNAFLEHQTSDHHETDAKKMTGIFTDFKLEWLDPITTASPLPATNMQPLIDAASDLWKAYHERMPAQVAAWWLGMRK
;
A
#
# COMPACT_ATOMS: atom_id res chain seq x y z
N MET A 1 -12.89 -1.82 -2.26
CA MET A 1 -11.48 -2.01 -2.60
C MET A 1 -10.67 -0.76 -2.29
N ALA A 2 -9.39 -0.95 -1.99
CA ALA A 2 -8.37 0.08 -1.88
C ALA A 2 -7.16 -0.32 -2.74
N THR A 3 -6.68 0.56 -3.62
CA THR A 3 -5.44 0.34 -4.39
C THR A 3 -4.52 1.55 -4.28
N ILE A 4 -3.24 1.28 -4.06
CA ILE A 4 -2.19 2.28 -3.98
C ILE A 4 -0.99 1.92 -4.85
N LEU A 5 -0.32 2.95 -5.33
CA LEU A 5 1.05 2.90 -5.84
C LEU A 5 1.94 3.65 -4.85
N ALA A 6 2.79 2.91 -4.15
CA ALA A 6 3.87 3.48 -3.35
C ALA A 6 5.03 3.83 -4.28
N HIS A 7 5.45 5.10 -4.27
CA HIS A 7 6.67 5.56 -4.89
C HIS A 7 7.73 5.68 -3.81
N ILE A 8 8.85 4.98 -3.98
CA ILE A 8 9.87 4.81 -2.94
C ILE A 8 11.21 5.21 -3.53
N THR A 9 11.93 6.09 -2.84
CA THR A 9 13.36 6.30 -3.10
C THR A 9 14.15 5.83 -1.89
N VAL A 10 15.08 4.91 -2.11
CA VAL A 10 15.95 4.36 -1.05
C VAL A 10 17.27 5.11 -0.98
N LYS A 11 17.92 5.08 0.18
CA LYS A 11 19.28 5.63 0.33
C LYS A 11 20.25 4.88 -0.60
N PRO A 12 21.20 5.57 -1.27
CA PRO A 12 22.25 4.91 -2.04
C PRO A 12 23.01 3.88 -1.20
N GLY A 13 23.25 2.69 -1.75
CA GLY A 13 23.91 1.57 -1.05
C GLY A 13 22.98 0.75 -0.13
N LYS A 14 21.68 1.05 -0.10
CA LYS A 14 20.67 0.31 0.67
C LYS A 14 19.72 -0.52 -0.20
N GLU A 15 20.00 -0.66 -1.48
CA GLU A 15 19.17 -1.36 -2.47
C GLU A 15 18.98 -2.82 -2.10
N ARG A 16 20.07 -3.53 -1.78
CA ARG A 16 20.01 -4.94 -1.37
C ARG A 16 19.21 -5.12 -0.08
N GLU A 17 19.45 -4.27 0.92
CA GLU A 17 18.74 -4.31 2.20
C GLU A 17 17.24 -4.08 2.01
N PHE A 18 16.87 -3.13 1.13
CA PHE A 18 15.48 -2.88 0.75
C PHE A 18 14.85 -4.11 0.09
N GLU A 19 15.52 -4.71 -0.90
CA GLU A 19 14.99 -5.89 -1.60
C GLU A 19 14.81 -7.09 -0.66
N ASP A 20 15.75 -7.32 0.25
CA ASP A 20 15.64 -8.39 1.24
C ASP A 20 14.47 -8.16 2.22
N LEU A 21 14.22 -6.90 2.61
CA LEU A 21 13.05 -6.51 3.42
C LEU A 21 11.74 -6.69 2.64
N ALA A 22 11.71 -6.25 1.38
CA ALA A 22 10.53 -6.35 0.51
C ALA A 22 10.16 -7.82 0.27
N GLU A 23 11.12 -8.70 0.01
CA GLU A 23 10.87 -10.14 -0.15
C GLU A 23 10.21 -10.75 1.10
N ARG A 24 10.74 -10.45 2.29
CA ARG A 24 10.15 -10.91 3.55
C ARG A 24 8.74 -10.39 3.77
N LEU A 25 8.52 -9.11 3.47
CA LEU A 25 7.22 -8.47 3.64
C LEU A 25 6.18 -9.07 2.69
N VAL A 26 6.52 -9.22 1.40
CA VAL A 26 5.67 -9.87 0.40
C VAL A 26 5.31 -11.29 0.85
N LYS A 27 6.29 -12.08 1.29
CA LYS A 27 6.04 -13.44 1.77
C LYS A 27 5.10 -13.44 2.97
N ALA A 28 5.38 -12.62 3.99
CA ALA A 28 4.57 -12.57 5.20
C ALA A 28 3.14 -12.10 4.94
N THR A 29 2.95 -11.13 4.05
CA THR A 29 1.64 -10.64 3.64
C THR A 29 0.84 -11.75 2.97
N HIS A 30 1.39 -12.42 1.94
CA HIS A 30 0.65 -13.48 1.25
C HIS A 30 0.40 -14.74 2.10
N ASP A 31 1.29 -15.04 3.05
CA ASP A 31 1.10 -16.18 3.95
C ASP A 31 0.02 -15.93 5.03
N ASN A 32 -0.13 -14.68 5.48
CA ASN A 32 -0.92 -14.36 6.68
C ASN A 32 -2.17 -13.51 6.41
N GLU A 33 -2.23 -12.77 5.30
CA GLU A 33 -3.31 -11.82 5.02
C GLU A 33 -4.23 -12.34 3.91
N LYS A 34 -5.49 -12.58 4.26
CA LYS A 34 -6.48 -13.14 3.33
C LYS A 34 -7.16 -12.09 2.44
N ARG A 35 -7.09 -10.81 2.84
CA ARG A 35 -7.84 -9.70 2.23
C ARG A 35 -6.98 -8.85 1.30
N VAL A 36 -5.80 -9.36 0.95
CA VAL A 36 -4.86 -8.80 -0.01
C VAL A 36 -5.14 -9.40 -1.38
N ILE A 37 -5.24 -8.54 -2.39
CA ILE A 37 -5.47 -8.93 -3.79
C ILE A 37 -4.17 -8.80 -4.61
N ARG A 38 -3.42 -7.72 -4.38
CA ARG A 38 -2.13 -7.41 -5.03
C ARG A 38 -1.16 -6.91 -3.98
N TYR A 39 0.09 -7.36 -4.07
CA TYR A 39 1.16 -6.95 -3.17
C TYR A 39 2.50 -7.30 -3.80
N GLU A 40 3.01 -6.38 -4.62
CA GLU A 40 4.20 -6.58 -5.43
C GLU A 40 5.10 -5.34 -5.38
N TYR A 41 6.42 -5.55 -5.51
CA TYR A 41 7.42 -4.50 -5.62
C TYR A 41 8.17 -4.59 -6.96
N TRP A 42 8.55 -3.43 -7.50
CA TRP A 42 9.36 -3.33 -8.72
C TRP A 42 10.47 -2.30 -8.55
N ARG A 43 11.59 -2.54 -9.23
CA ARG A 43 12.62 -1.51 -9.45
C ARG A 43 12.08 -0.49 -10.44
N GLY A 44 12.33 0.79 -10.17
CA GLY A 44 12.13 1.86 -11.14
C GLY A 44 13.30 1.95 -12.12
N ALA A 45 13.12 2.79 -13.15
CA ALA A 45 14.15 3.01 -14.17
C ALA A 45 15.33 3.84 -13.63
N GLU A 46 15.05 4.77 -12.72
CA GLU A 46 16.08 5.60 -12.09
C GLU A 46 16.75 4.88 -10.92
N PRO A 47 18.05 5.12 -10.68
CA PRO A 47 18.76 4.56 -9.54
C PRO A 47 18.00 4.80 -8.24
N ASN A 48 18.00 3.78 -7.37
CA ASN A 48 17.39 3.85 -6.03
C ASN A 48 15.86 4.03 -5.99
N THR A 49 15.18 4.01 -7.13
CA THR A 49 13.72 4.13 -7.19
C THR A 49 13.05 2.77 -7.22
N TYR A 50 11.92 2.65 -6.51
CA TYR A 50 11.10 1.45 -6.45
C TYR A 50 9.63 1.83 -6.43
N TYR A 51 8.80 0.88 -6.85
CA TYR A 51 7.35 1.00 -6.82
C TYR A 51 6.75 -0.19 -6.06
N GLY A 52 5.71 0.06 -5.27
CA GLY A 52 4.87 -0.99 -4.71
C GLY A 52 3.43 -0.81 -5.17
N LEU A 53 2.81 -1.83 -5.77
CA LEU A 53 1.37 -1.84 -6.07
C LEU A 53 0.71 -2.75 -5.07
N LEU A 54 -0.20 -2.18 -4.31
CA LEU A 54 -0.91 -2.88 -3.26
C LEU A 54 -2.40 -2.70 -3.53
N ALA A 55 -3.16 -3.80 -3.53
CA ALA A 55 -4.60 -3.77 -3.64
C ALA A 55 -5.22 -4.68 -2.59
N PHE A 56 -6.27 -4.20 -1.94
CA PHE A 56 -6.96 -4.86 -0.85
C PHE A 56 -8.46 -4.91 -1.13
N GLU A 57 -9.16 -5.89 -0.58
CA GLU A 57 -10.62 -6.03 -0.73
C GLU A 57 -11.36 -4.73 -0.45
N ASP A 58 -10.91 -3.97 0.54
CA ASP A 58 -11.45 -2.68 0.91
C ASP A 58 -10.47 -1.79 1.71
N TYR A 59 -10.92 -0.59 2.10
CA TYR A 59 -10.07 0.37 2.81
C TYR A 59 -9.73 -0.09 4.24
N ASN A 60 -10.65 -0.79 4.90
CA ASN A 60 -10.38 -1.36 6.22
C ASN A 60 -9.36 -2.51 6.13
N ALA A 61 -9.34 -3.31 5.06
CA ALA A 61 -8.28 -4.30 4.80
C ALA A 61 -6.91 -3.63 4.57
N PHE A 62 -6.88 -2.45 3.94
CA PHE A 62 -5.65 -1.65 3.87
C PHE A 62 -5.18 -1.23 5.28
N LEU A 63 -6.08 -0.77 6.16
CA LEU A 63 -5.70 -0.41 7.54
C LEU A 63 -5.25 -1.63 8.36
N GLU A 64 -5.91 -2.77 8.17
CA GLU A 64 -5.52 -4.07 8.74
C GLU A 64 -4.07 -4.41 8.35
N HIS A 65 -3.75 -4.30 7.06
CA HIS A 65 -2.39 -4.48 6.57
C HIS A 65 -1.39 -3.49 7.19
N GLN A 66 -1.70 -2.19 7.17
CA GLN A 66 -0.80 -1.14 7.69
C GLN A 66 -0.43 -1.33 9.16
N THR A 67 -1.26 -2.04 9.91
CA THR A 67 -1.13 -2.23 11.36
C THR A 67 -0.83 -3.68 11.76
N SER A 68 -0.53 -4.55 10.79
CA SER A 68 -0.15 -5.93 11.05
C SER A 68 1.22 -6.03 11.73
N ASP A 69 1.48 -7.11 12.47
CA ASP A 69 2.74 -7.29 13.21
C ASP A 69 3.97 -7.27 12.29
N HIS A 70 3.87 -7.89 11.11
CA HIS A 70 4.97 -7.93 10.15
C HIS A 70 5.19 -6.56 9.48
N HIS A 71 4.13 -5.77 9.28
CA HIS A 71 4.25 -4.41 8.78
C HIS A 71 4.86 -3.48 9.85
N GLU A 72 4.40 -3.57 11.10
CA GLU A 72 4.92 -2.79 12.22
C GLU A 72 6.38 -3.13 12.59
N THR A 73 6.91 -4.28 12.13
CA THR A 73 8.32 -4.67 12.34
C THR A 73 9.20 -4.39 11.12
N ASP A 74 8.90 -4.95 9.96
CA ASP A 74 9.77 -4.87 8.79
C ASP A 74 9.50 -3.62 7.95
N ALA A 75 8.25 -3.18 7.79
CA ALA A 75 7.98 -1.93 7.08
C ALA A 75 8.51 -0.71 7.85
N LYS A 76 8.52 -0.74 9.19
CA LYS A 76 9.19 0.31 10.00
C LYS A 76 10.71 0.35 9.82
N LYS A 77 11.37 -0.80 9.64
CA LYS A 77 12.81 -0.81 9.30
C LYS A 77 13.02 -0.25 7.89
N MET A 78 12.14 -0.62 6.97
CA MET A 78 12.16 -0.19 5.58
C MET A 78 12.03 1.34 5.46
N THR A 79 11.16 1.99 6.24
CA THR A 79 11.06 3.46 6.23
C THR A 79 12.33 4.17 6.71
N GLY A 80 13.11 3.53 7.58
CA GLY A 80 14.41 4.04 8.04
C GLY A 80 15.47 4.16 6.93
N ILE A 81 15.31 3.44 5.82
CA ILE A 81 16.23 3.47 4.67
C ILE A 81 15.69 4.27 3.47
N PHE A 82 14.54 4.92 3.61
CA PHE A 82 14.00 5.81 2.58
C PHE A 82 14.66 7.19 2.62
N THR A 83 14.78 7.81 1.45
CA THR A 83 15.02 9.25 1.30
C THR A 83 13.77 9.99 0.86
N ASP A 84 12.85 9.30 0.18
CA ASP A 84 11.56 9.84 -0.23
C ASP A 84 10.49 8.73 -0.29
N PHE A 85 9.25 9.10 -0.02
CA PHE A 85 8.10 8.20 -0.04
C PHE A 85 6.81 8.97 -0.38
N LYS A 86 6.10 8.51 -1.40
CA LYS A 86 4.75 8.99 -1.74
C LYS A 86 3.80 7.80 -1.85
N LEU A 87 2.70 7.88 -1.12
CA LEU A 87 1.56 6.97 -1.29
C LEU A 87 0.56 7.64 -2.23
N GLU A 88 0.32 7.01 -3.39
CA GLU A 88 -0.65 7.46 -4.38
C GLU A 88 -1.83 6.51 -4.45
N TRP A 89 -3.05 7.04 -4.28
CA TRP A 89 -4.27 6.27 -4.49
C TRP A 89 -4.55 6.11 -5.98
N LEU A 90 -4.99 4.93 -6.39
CA LEU A 90 -5.33 4.62 -7.77
C LEU A 90 -6.78 4.16 -7.88
N ASP A 91 -7.45 4.52 -8.97
CA ASP A 91 -8.70 3.91 -9.39
C ASP A 91 -8.46 3.09 -10.67
N PRO A 92 -8.90 1.82 -10.72
CA PRO A 92 -8.73 1.03 -11.91
C PRO A 92 -9.62 1.55 -13.04
N ILE A 93 -9.10 1.49 -14.27
CA ILE A 93 -9.95 1.53 -15.45
C ILE A 93 -10.73 0.22 -15.48
N THR A 94 -12.01 0.23 -15.09
CA THR A 94 -12.83 -0.96 -14.84
C THR A 94 -12.97 -1.88 -16.07
N THR A 95 -12.75 -1.36 -17.28
CA THR A 95 -12.75 -2.14 -18.52
C THR A 95 -11.40 -2.77 -18.87
N ALA A 96 -10.33 -2.42 -18.15
CA ALA A 96 -8.96 -2.84 -18.44
C ALA A 96 -8.23 -3.48 -17.24
N SER A 97 -8.84 -3.44 -16.06
CA SER A 97 -8.34 -4.08 -14.84
C SER A 97 -9.46 -4.88 -14.18
N PRO A 98 -9.18 -6.10 -13.68
CA PRO A 98 -10.17 -6.90 -12.96
C PRO A 98 -10.43 -6.38 -11.53
N LEU A 99 -9.68 -5.36 -11.08
CA LEU A 99 -9.81 -4.81 -9.74
C LEU A 99 -11.09 -3.94 -9.63
N PRO A 100 -11.88 -4.06 -8.54
CA PRO A 100 -13.01 -3.18 -8.28
C PRO A 100 -12.60 -1.71 -8.09
N ALA A 101 -13.55 -0.77 -8.09
CA ALA A 101 -13.22 0.63 -7.84
C ALA A 101 -12.65 0.89 -6.43
N THR A 102 -11.69 1.81 -6.32
CA THR A 102 -11.16 2.27 -5.02
C THR A 102 -12.18 3.16 -4.35
N ASN A 103 -12.55 2.86 -3.11
CA ASN A 103 -13.52 3.66 -2.37
C ASN A 103 -13.06 3.89 -0.93
N MET A 104 -13.32 5.09 -0.43
CA MET A 104 -13.20 5.38 0.99
C MET A 104 -14.36 4.76 1.76
N GLN A 105 -14.09 4.25 2.95
CA GLN A 105 -15.08 3.67 3.84
C GLN A 105 -14.92 4.26 5.25
N PRO A 106 -16.01 4.33 6.04
CA PRO A 106 -15.88 4.59 7.45
C PRO A 106 -15.08 3.47 8.14
N LEU A 107 -14.48 3.81 9.28
CA LEU A 107 -13.88 2.83 10.16
C LEU A 107 -14.94 1.84 10.67
N ILE A 108 -14.53 0.60 10.88
CA ILE A 108 -15.33 -0.39 11.60
C ILE A 108 -15.44 -0.02 13.08
N ASP A 109 -16.54 -0.42 13.74
CA ASP A 109 -16.76 -0.12 15.17
C ASP A 109 -15.65 -0.64 16.08
N ALA A 110 -15.02 -1.75 15.70
CA ALA A 110 -13.93 -2.40 16.44
C ALA A 110 -12.54 -1.81 16.13
N ALA A 111 -12.44 -0.68 15.43
CA ALA A 111 -11.16 -0.10 15.04
C ALA A 111 -10.31 0.28 16.26
N SER A 112 -9.07 -0.21 16.29
CA SER A 112 -8.09 0.14 17.33
C SER A 112 -7.67 1.61 17.21
N ASP A 113 -7.03 2.15 18.25
CA ASP A 113 -6.52 3.52 18.20
C ASP A 113 -5.42 3.69 17.13
N LEU A 114 -4.67 2.63 16.84
CA LEU A 114 -3.70 2.64 15.75
C LEU A 114 -4.41 2.76 14.39
N TRP A 115 -5.50 2.04 14.18
CA TRP A 115 -6.31 2.17 12.95
C TRP A 115 -6.86 3.59 12.80
N LYS A 116 -7.35 4.20 13.88
CA LYS A 116 -7.83 5.59 13.86
C LYS A 116 -6.71 6.56 13.48
N ALA A 117 -5.51 6.40 14.04
CA ALA A 117 -4.36 7.23 13.69
C ALA A 117 -3.94 7.08 12.22
N TYR A 118 -3.93 5.85 11.68
CA TYR A 118 -3.65 5.63 10.26
C TYR A 118 -4.77 6.13 9.34
N HIS A 119 -6.03 6.07 9.79
CA HIS A 119 -7.15 6.62 9.05
C HIS A 119 -7.04 8.13 8.82
N GLU A 120 -6.65 8.87 9.86
CA GLU A 120 -6.41 10.31 9.77
C GLU A 120 -5.23 10.66 8.86
N ARG A 121 -4.16 9.84 8.89
CA ARG A 121 -2.93 10.10 8.13
C ARG A 121 -2.98 9.62 6.68
N MET A 122 -3.73 8.55 6.42
CA MET A 122 -3.80 7.86 5.14
C MET A 122 -5.27 7.60 4.74
N PRO A 123 -6.11 8.64 4.64
CA PRO A 123 -7.46 8.46 4.11
C PRO A 123 -7.38 8.10 2.63
N ALA A 124 -8.23 7.17 2.18
CA ALA A 124 -8.36 6.91 0.75
C ALA A 124 -8.86 8.16 0.03
N GLN A 125 -8.04 8.69 -0.89
CA GLN A 125 -8.37 9.88 -1.66
C GLN A 125 -8.98 9.48 -2.99
N VAL A 126 -10.31 9.46 -3.06
CA VAL A 126 -11.05 9.24 -4.31
C VAL A 126 -11.06 10.54 -5.11
N ALA A 127 -10.34 10.60 -6.22
CA ALA A 127 -10.30 11.81 -7.05
C ALA A 127 -11.64 12.03 -7.77
N ALA A 128 -12.13 13.27 -7.78
CA ALA A 128 -13.44 13.61 -8.36
C ALA A 128 -13.57 13.23 -9.84
N TRP A 129 -12.47 13.35 -10.61
CA TRP A 129 -12.49 13.03 -12.04
C TRP A 129 -12.64 11.53 -12.31
N TRP A 130 -12.21 10.66 -11.39
CA TRP A 130 -12.42 9.21 -11.51
C TRP A 130 -13.90 8.86 -11.50
N LEU A 131 -14.67 9.49 -10.60
CA LEU A 131 -16.11 9.25 -10.46
C LEU A 131 -16.88 9.54 -11.74
N GLY A 132 -16.47 10.57 -12.50
CA GLY A 132 -17.06 10.90 -13.80
C GLY A 132 -16.67 9.93 -14.93
N MET A 133 -15.65 9.09 -14.72
CA MET A 133 -15.11 8.16 -15.72
C MET A 133 -15.47 6.70 -15.45
N ARG A 134 -15.97 6.36 -14.25
CA ARG A 134 -16.47 5.02 -13.93
C ARG A 134 -17.68 4.68 -14.81
N LYS A 135 -17.64 3.52 -15.43
CA LYS A 135 -18.73 2.97 -16.28
C LYS A 135 -19.48 1.90 -15.52
#